data_AF-X1T9A2-F1
#
_entry.id   AF-X1T9A2-F1
#
_cell.length_a   1.000
_cell.length_b   1.000
_cell.length_c   1.000
_cell.angle_alpha   90.00
_cell.angle_beta   90.00
_cell.angle_gamma   90.00
#
_symmetry.space_group_name_H-M   'P 1'
#
loop_
_entity.id
_entity.type
_entity.pdbx_description
1 polymer ?
#
loop_
_entity_poly.entity_id
_entity_poly.type
_entity_poly.pdbx_seq_one_letter_code
_entity_poly.pdbx_strand_id
1 'polypeptide(L)' 'MDIELKVASHGVLPGKQMVECWQNGEFVAGIYPHEDGIRITSKYMA' A
#
# COMPACT_ATOMS: atom_id res chain seq x y z
N MET A 1 18.90 0.93 -5.52
CA MET A 1 17.73 0.47 -4.74
C MET A 1 16.56 1.20 -5.36
N ASP A 2 15.78 0.49 -6.16
CA ASP A 2 14.68 1.12 -6.88
C ASP A 2 13.41 1.01 -6.06
N ILE A 3 12.74 2.15 -5.86
CA ILE A 3 11.51 2.25 -5.08
C ILE A 3 10.48 2.92 -5.97
N GLU A 4 9.37 2.23 -6.20
CA GLU A 4 8.25 2.72 -6.98
C GLU A 4 7.00 2.85 -6.10
N LEU A 5 6.26 3.94 -6.28
CA LEU A 5 4.95 4.14 -5.66
C LEU A 5 3.88 4.11 -6.76
N LYS A 6 2.86 3.27 -6.59
CA LYS A 6 1.79 3.08 -7.59
C LYS A 6 0.43 3.31 -6.94
N VAL A 7 -0.45 4.04 -7.60
CA VAL A 7 -1.86 4.14 -7.20
C VAL A 7 -2.57 2.87 -7.67
N ALA A 8 -3.28 2.21 -6.76
CA ALA A 8 -4.04 1.00 -7.02
C ALA A 8 -5.43 1.06 -6.39
N SER A 9 -6.34 0.22 -6.88
CA SER A 9 -7.63 0.00 -6.22
C SER A 9 -7.44 -0.81 -4.94
N HIS A 10 -8.15 -0.44 -3.88
CA HIS A 10 -8.07 -1.14 -2.61
C HIS A 10 -8.89 -2.44 -2.68
N GLY A 11 -8.22 -3.59 -2.70
CA GLY A 11 -8.88 -4.90 -2.86
C GLY A 11 -9.89 -5.25 -1.76
N VAL A 12 -9.64 -4.81 -0.52
CA VAL A 12 -10.52 -5.08 0.64
C VAL A 12 -11.60 -4.01 0.87
N LEU A 13 -11.38 -2.77 0.41
CA LEU A 13 -12.29 -1.64 0.61
C LEU A 13 -12.81 -1.20 -0.76
N PRO A 14 -13.94 -1.76 -1.25
CA PRO A 14 -14.44 -1.49 -2.58
C PRO A 14 -14.62 0.01 -2.85
N GLY A 15 -14.18 0.46 -4.03
CA GLY A 15 -14.28 1.86 -4.44
C GLY A 15 -13.29 2.82 -3.74
N LYS A 16 -12.39 2.30 -2.90
CA LYS A 16 -11.28 3.09 -2.34
C LYS A 16 -10.00 2.89 -3.15
N GLN A 17 -9.13 3.90 -3.12
CA GLN A 17 -7.78 3.82 -3.68
C GLN A 17 -6.75 3.64 -2.57
N MET A 18 -5.60 3.09 -2.93
CA MET A 18 -4.43 2.93 -2.07
C MET A 18 -3.15 3.23 -2.85
N VAL A 19 -2.05 3.44 -2.14
CA VAL A 19 -0.71 3.48 -2.71
C VAL A 19 0.00 2.17 -2.37
N GLU A 20 0.54 1.51 -3.39
CA GLU A 20 1.44 0.38 -3.25
C GLU A 20 2.89 0.88 -3.31
N CYS A 21 3.71 0.38 -2.39
CA CYS A 21 5.15 0.53 -2.43
C CYS A 21 5.76 -0.76 -2.98
N TRP A 22 6.61 -0.59 -3.99
CA TRP A 22 7.33 -1.66 -4.67
C TRP A 22 8.82 -1.42 -4.56
N GLN A 23 9.57 -2.47 -4.23
CA GLN A 23 11.02 -2.43 -4.12
C GLN A 23 11.63 -3.45 -5.08
N ASN A 24 12.45 -2.98 -6.02
CA ASN A 24 13.05 -3.83 -7.06
C ASN A 24 12.01 -4.75 -7.76
N GLY A 25 10.81 -4.24 -8.05
CA GLY A 25 9.72 -4.99 -8.68
C GLY A 25 8.90 -5.89 -7.75
N GLU A 26 9.19 -5.93 -6.45
CA GLU A 26 8.43 -6.71 -5.48
C GLU A 26 7.53 -5.82 -4.62
N PHE A 27 6.27 -6.21 -4.41
CA PHE A 27 5.37 -5.50 -3.50
C PHE A 27 5.89 -5.62 -2.05
N VAL A 28 5.99 -4.49 -1.35
CA VAL A 28 6.49 -4.46 0.03
C VAL A 28 5.50 -3.89 1.04
N ALA A 29 4.69 -2.89 0.65
CA ALA A 29 3.77 -2.23 1.56
C ALA A 29 2.56 -1.61 0.85
N GLY A 30 1.45 -1.49 1.56
CA GLY A 30 0.25 -0.77 1.15
C GLY A 30 -0.04 0.40 2.09
N ILE A 31 -0.44 1.53 1.54
CA ILE A 31 -0.78 2.76 2.29
C ILE A 31 -2.18 3.19 1.88
N TYR A 32 -3.10 3.32 2.84
CA TYR A 32 -4.50 3.60 2.54
C TYR A 32 -5.22 4.34 3.68
N PRO A 33 -6.33 5.06 3.38
CA PRO A 33 -7.17 5.67 4.39
C PRO A 33 -7.80 4.62 5.31
N HIS A 34 -7.81 4.91 6.61
CA HIS A 34 -8.44 4.09 7.65
C HIS A 34 -9.23 5.01 8.59
N GLU A 35 -10.10 4.44 9.43
CA GLU A 35 -10.96 5.21 10.34
C GLU A 35 -10.16 6.17 11.23
N ASP A 36 -8.98 5.75 11.67
CA ASP A 36 -8.07 6.53 12.54
C ASP A 36 -7.02 7.35 11.78
N GLY A 37 -7.17 7.53 10.46
CA GLY A 37 -6.27 8.32 9.62
C GLY A 37 -5.67 7.53 8.45
N ILE A 38 -4.36 7.29 8.47
CA ILE A 38 -3.65 6.55 7.42
C ILE A 38 -3.12 5.25 8.01
N ARG A 39 -3.43 4.14 7.35
CA ARG A 39 -2.86 2.85 7.67
C ARG A 39 -1.75 2.51 6.69
N ILE A 40 -0.66 2.02 7.24
CA ILE A 40 0.48 1.48 6.49
C ILE A 40 0.60 0.02 6.88
N THR A 41 0.51 -0.88 5.91
CA THR A 41 0.74 -2.31 6.10
C THR A 41 1.98 -2.70 5.31
N SER A 42 2.81 -3.57 5.86
CA SER A 42 4.03 -4.05 5.22
C SER A 42 4.18 -5.53 5.48
N LYS A 43 4.64 -6.29 4.48
CA LYS A 43 4.91 -7.73 4.66
C LYS A 43 6.05 -8.01 5.65
N TYR A 44 6.80 -6.98 6.04
CA TYR A 44 7.89 -7.05 7.01
C TYR A 44 7.48 -6.62 8.42
N MET A 45 6.27 -6.08 8.60
CA MET A 45 5.74 -5.68 9.90
C MET A 45 4.71 -6.71 10.34
N ALA A 46 5.07 -7.48 11.37
CA ALA A 46 4.18 -8.41 12.05
C ALA A 46 3.22 -7.67 12.99
#